data_AF-A0A1I5M455-F1
#
_entry.id   AF-A0A1I5M455-F1
#
_cell.length_a   1.000
_cell.length_b   1.000
_cell.length_c   1.000
_cell.angle_alpha   90.00
_cell.angle_beta   90.00
_cell.angle_gamma   90.00
#
_symmetry.space_group_name_H-M   'P 1'
#
loop_
_entity.id
_entity.type
_entity.pdbx_description
1 polymer ?
#
loop_
_entity_poly.entity_id
_entity_poly.type
_entity_poly.pdbx_seq_one_letter_code
_entity_poly.pdbx_strand_id
1 'polypeptide(L)'
;MNLLSKLTIKGKMILLIILPTLSLLYFTSGDLNEHFKFQNKVEKVKELVTLSEKLSQLIHETQKERGASAGFVGSKGKKFVSKLPKQRKLTDKRIKEYQILLSSIDLSKYSPEFKQKLDLLNNDLKKLKIAHSDTKEYFLL
;
A
#
# COMPACT_ATOMS: atom_id res chain seq x y z
N MET A 1 -23.47 9.78 -56.08
CA MET A 1 -23.30 8.57 -56.91
C MET A 1 -23.46 7.36 -55.99
N ASN A 2 -24.56 6.59 -56.11
CA ASN A 2 -24.90 5.52 -55.16
C ASN A 2 -23.92 4.35 -55.25
N LEU A 3 -22.91 4.34 -54.39
CA LEU A 3 -21.94 3.23 -54.27
C LEU A 3 -22.63 1.90 -53.88
N LEU A 4 -23.71 1.99 -53.10
CA LEU A 4 -24.51 0.85 -52.65
C LEU A 4 -25.28 0.13 -53.78
N SER A 5 -25.63 0.84 -54.86
CA SER A 5 -26.40 0.25 -55.97
C SER A 5 -25.52 -0.53 -56.95
N LYS A 6 -24.19 -0.35 -56.90
CA LYS A 6 -23.22 -1.07 -57.73
C LYS A 6 -22.71 -2.39 -57.12
N LEU A 7 -23.13 -2.71 -55.89
CA LEU A 7 -22.73 -3.93 -55.20
C LEU A 7 -23.61 -5.13 -55.60
N THR A 8 -22.97 -6.27 -55.81
CA THR A 8 -23.66 -7.56 -56.01
C THR A 8 -24.46 -7.95 -54.76
N ILE A 9 -25.45 -8.84 -54.90
CA ILE A 9 -26.28 -9.31 -53.77
C ILE A 9 -25.40 -9.84 -52.62
N LYS A 10 -24.34 -10.59 -52.95
CA LYS A 10 -23.33 -11.06 -51.99
C LYS A 10 -22.66 -9.91 -51.21
N GLY A 11 -22.30 -8.83 -51.90
CA GLY A 11 -21.70 -7.65 -51.27
C GLY A 11 -22.64 -6.94 -50.29
N LYS A 12 -23.94 -6.86 -50.63
CA LYS A 12 -24.96 -6.29 -49.74
C LYS A 12 -25.15 -7.14 -48.48
N MET A 13 -25.15 -8.47 -48.61
CA MET A 13 -25.23 -9.39 -47.47
C MET A 13 -23.99 -9.30 -46.56
N ILE A 14 -22.79 -9.19 -47.13
CA ILE A 14 -21.56 -8.99 -46.34
C ILE A 14 -21.60 -7.65 -45.60
N LEU A 15 -22.07 -6.58 -46.24
CA LEU A 15 -22.16 -5.25 -45.63
C LEU A 15 -23.09 -5.25 -44.40
N LEU A 16 -24.20 -5.98 -44.45
CA LEU A 16 -25.14 -6.14 -43.33
C LEU A 16 -24.51 -6.82 -42.11
N ILE A 17 -23.52 -7.70 -42.32
CA ILE A 17 -22.82 -8.41 -41.24
C ILE A 17 -21.63 -7.60 -40.73
N ILE A 18 -20.87 -6.97 -41.63
CA ILE A 18 -19.62 -6.30 -41.26
C ILE A 18 -19.86 -5.04 -40.43
N LEU A 19 -20.95 -4.31 -40.71
CA LEU A 19 -21.28 -3.09 -40.00
C LEU A 19 -21.51 -3.34 -38.49
N PRO A 20 -22.43 -4.24 -38.06
CA PRO A 20 -22.61 -4.53 -36.65
C PRO A 20 -21.39 -5.23 -36.02
N THR A 21 -20.65 -6.05 -36.78
CA THR A 21 -19.43 -6.70 -36.28
C THR A 21 -18.35 -5.68 -35.93
N LEU A 22 -18.13 -4.67 -36.79
CA LEU A 22 -17.17 -3.60 -36.53
C LEU A 22 -17.58 -2.74 -35.35
N SER A 23 -18.87 -2.42 -35.20
CA SER A 23 -19.38 -1.72 -34.03
C SER A 23 -19.12 -2.51 -32.74
N LEU A 24 -19.43 -3.81 -32.73
CA LEU A 24 -19.18 -4.67 -31.58
C LEU A 24 -17.68 -4.73 -31.23
N LEU A 25 -16.82 -4.85 -32.24
CA LEU A 25 -15.36 -4.89 -32.06
C LEU A 25 -14.82 -3.58 -31.49
N TYR A 26 -15.34 -2.44 -31.95
CA TYR A 26 -15.00 -1.12 -31.41
C TYR A 26 -15.36 -1.00 -29.93
N PHE A 27 -16.60 -1.33 -29.55
CA PHE A 27 -17.05 -1.27 -28.16
C PHE A 27 -16.29 -2.23 -27.25
N THR A 28 -16.11 -3.49 -27.69
CA THR A 28 -15.38 -4.51 -26.91
C THR A 28 -13.92 -4.13 -26.68
N SER A 29 -13.28 -3.50 -27.66
CA SER A 29 -11.89 -3.05 -27.52
C SER A 29 -11.75 -1.93 -26.47
N GLY A 30 -12.73 -1.03 -26.42
CA GLY A 30 -12.78 0.02 -25.39
C GLY A 30 -12.97 -0.55 -23.99
N ASP A 31 -13.95 -1.44 -23.85
CA ASP A 31 -14.27 -2.14 -22.60
C ASP A 31 -13.08 -2.94 -22.06
N LEU A 32 -12.39 -3.67 -22.94
CA LEU A 32 -11.20 -4.45 -22.57
C LEU A 32 -10.08 -3.55 -22.01
N ASN A 33 -9.84 -2.38 -22.59
CA ASN A 33 -8.85 -1.42 -22.08
C ASN A 33 -9.26 -0.85 -20.71
N GLU A 34 -10.56 -0.62 -20.50
CA GLU A 34 -11.07 -0.20 -19.20
C GLU A 34 -10.91 -1.30 -18.14
N HIS A 35 -11.18 -2.56 -18.50
CA HIS A 35 -10.96 -3.71 -17.64
C HIS A 35 -9.49 -3.86 -17.22
N PHE A 36 -8.54 -3.70 -18.13
CA PHE A 36 -7.11 -3.72 -17.77
C PHE A 36 -6.73 -2.57 -16.83
N LYS A 37 -7.26 -1.36 -17.05
CA LYS A 37 -7.04 -0.23 -16.14
C LYS A 37 -7.67 -0.48 -14.77
N PHE A 38 -8.84 -1.11 -14.73
CA PHE A 38 -9.53 -1.46 -13.49
C PHE A 38 -8.74 -2.49 -12.68
N GLN A 39 -8.23 -3.55 -13.32
CA GLN A 39 -7.38 -4.54 -12.66
C GLN A 39 -6.16 -3.90 -12.00
N ASN A 40 -5.44 -3.02 -12.72
CA ASN A 40 -4.30 -2.28 -12.17
C ASN A 40 -4.69 -1.40 -10.96
N LYS A 41 -5.88 -0.79 -10.96
CA LYS A 41 -6.39 -0.03 -9.82
C LYS A 41 -6.65 -0.93 -8.62
N VAL A 42 -7.26 -2.10 -8.84
CA VAL A 42 -7.55 -3.08 -7.78
C VAL A 42 -6.27 -3.59 -7.13
N GLU A 43 -5.23 -3.85 -7.90
CA GLU A 43 -3.92 -4.24 -7.36
C GLU A 43 -3.32 -3.15 -6.46
N LYS A 44 -3.33 -1.89 -6.89
CA LYS A 44 -2.88 -0.75 -6.06
C LYS A 44 -3.69 -0.62 -4.77
N VAL A 45 -5.01 -0.79 -4.83
CA VAL A 45 -5.87 -0.75 -3.64
C VAL A 45 -5.50 -1.89 -2.68
N LYS A 46 -5.27 -3.09 -3.19
CA LYS A 46 -4.84 -4.24 -2.37
C LYS A 46 -3.51 -3.99 -1.66
N GLU A 47 -2.54 -3.40 -2.36
CA GLU A 47 -1.25 -2.98 -1.76
C GLU A 47 -1.47 -1.96 -0.63
N LEU A 48 -2.27 -0.92 -0.87
CA LEU A 48 -2.56 0.13 0.12
C LEU A 48 -3.34 -0.38 1.34
N VAL A 49 -4.27 -1.32 1.15
CA VAL A 49 -5.00 -1.97 2.25
C VAL A 49 -4.03 -2.78 3.11
N THR A 50 -3.17 -3.58 2.48
CA THR A 50 -2.16 -4.38 3.19
C THR A 50 -1.19 -3.49 3.97
N LEU A 51 -0.74 -2.39 3.35
CA LEU A 51 0.12 -1.40 4.01
C LEU A 51 -0.57 -0.75 5.20
N SER A 52 -1.85 -0.39 5.05
CA SER A 52 -2.66 0.21 6.11
C SER A 52 -2.86 -0.75 7.29
N GLU A 53 -3.03 -2.05 7.04
CA GLU A 53 -3.09 -3.07 8.10
C GLU A 53 -1.78 -3.12 8.90
N LYS A 54 -0.63 -3.16 8.22
CA LYS A 54 0.69 -3.16 8.89
C LYS A 54 0.96 -1.89 9.67
N LEU A 55 0.58 -0.73 9.12
CA LEU A 55 0.68 0.54 9.82
C LEU A 55 -0.23 0.57 11.06
N SER A 56 -1.45 0.04 10.98
CA SER A 56 -2.35 -0.06 12.14
C SER A 56 -1.75 -0.92 13.25
N GLN A 57 -1.15 -2.07 12.90
CA GLN A 57 -0.45 -2.94 13.85
C GLN A 57 0.76 -2.23 14.49
N LEU A 58 1.53 -1.48 13.70
CA LEU A 58 2.65 -0.68 14.19
C LEU A 58 2.19 0.43 15.14
N ILE A 59 1.12 1.16 14.78
CA ILE A 59 0.51 2.20 15.63
C ILE A 59 0.10 1.61 16.97
N HIS A 60 -0.58 0.46 16.99
CA HIS A 60 -1.02 -0.20 18.22
C HIS A 60 0.13 -0.53 19.17
N GLU A 61 1.21 -1.13 18.65
CA GLU A 61 2.37 -1.46 19.48
C GLU A 61 3.13 -0.22 19.94
N THR A 62 3.22 0.81 19.09
CA THR A 62 3.83 2.10 19.44
C THR A 62 3.04 2.82 20.55
N GLN A 63 1.71 2.76 20.51
CA GLN A 63 0.84 3.33 21.54
C GLN A 63 1.02 2.63 22.90
N LYS A 64 1.08 1.29 22.91
CA LYS A 64 1.37 0.52 24.13
C LYS A 64 2.75 0.87 24.68
N GLU A 65 3.74 0.99 23.80
CA GLU A 65 5.10 1.37 24.19
C GLU A 65 5.16 2.78 24.78
N ARG A 66 4.45 3.74 24.17
CA ARG A 66 4.31 5.10 24.71
C ARG A 66 3.74 5.07 26.13
N GLY A 67 2.68 4.30 26.36
CA GLY A 67 2.08 4.14 27.69
C GLY A 67 3.06 3.51 28.71
N ALA A 68 3.76 2.45 28.32
CA ALA A 68 4.78 1.82 29.17
C ALA A 68 5.97 2.76 29.46
N SER A 69 6.40 3.54 28.47
CA SER A 69 7.48 4.53 28.59
C SER A 69 7.09 5.66 29.53
N ALA A 70 5.88 6.20 29.38
CA ALA A 70 5.36 7.21 30.31
C ALA A 70 5.26 6.69 31.74
N GLY A 71 4.82 5.44 31.93
CA GLY A 71 4.78 4.79 33.23
C GLY A 71 6.18 4.58 33.84
N PHE A 72 7.16 4.18 33.03
CA PHE A 72 8.56 4.04 33.46
C PHE A 72 9.14 5.39 33.87
N VAL A 73 9.06 6.41 33.01
CA VAL A 73 9.58 7.76 33.28
C VAL A 73 8.87 8.39 34.48
N GLY A 74 7.54 8.35 34.53
CA GLY A 74 6.75 8.93 35.63
C GLY A 74 7.02 8.26 36.98
N SER A 75 7.47 7.00 36.98
CA SER A 75 7.89 6.29 38.19
C SER A 75 9.36 6.45 38.54
N LYS A 76 10.11 7.30 37.83
CA LYS A 76 11.58 7.43 37.93
C LYS A 76 12.30 6.09 37.77
N GLY A 77 11.83 5.28 36.81
CA GLY A 77 12.41 3.99 36.47
C GLY A 77 12.01 2.81 37.36
N LYS A 78 11.06 2.97 38.29
CA LYS A 78 10.68 1.92 39.25
C LYS A 78 9.58 0.97 38.77
N LYS A 79 8.62 1.47 37.98
CA LYS A 79 7.51 0.70 37.41
C LYS A 79 7.80 0.39 35.94
N PHE A 80 7.20 -0.67 35.40
CA PHE A 80 7.33 -1.10 34.00
C PHE A 80 8.72 -1.60 33.56
N VAL A 81 9.68 -1.76 34.49
CA VAL A 81 11.05 -2.23 34.21
C VAL A 81 11.09 -3.52 33.39
N SER A 82 10.22 -4.49 33.72
CA SER A 82 10.13 -5.77 33.01
C SER A 82 9.21 -5.75 31.79
N LYS A 83 8.27 -4.79 31.72
CA LYS A 83 7.25 -4.71 30.67
C LYS A 83 7.72 -3.89 29.48
N LEU A 84 8.41 -2.78 29.72
CA LEU A 84 8.87 -1.86 28.66
C LEU A 84 9.85 -2.52 27.68
N PRO A 85 10.89 -3.27 28.11
CA PRO A 85 11.78 -3.97 27.17
C PRO A 85 11.04 -5.02 26.32
N LYS A 86 10.05 -5.72 26.89
CA LYS A 86 9.22 -6.67 26.14
C LYS A 86 8.36 -5.94 25.10
N GLN A 87 7.76 -4.81 25.48
CA GLN A 87 6.94 -4.01 24.58
C GLN A 87 7.76 -3.43 23.42
N ARG A 88 8.98 -2.91 23.68
CA ARG A 88 9.89 -2.43 22.64
C ARG A 88 10.23 -3.49 21.59
N LYS A 89 10.48 -4.73 22.01
CA LYS A 89 10.69 -5.85 21.07
C LYS A 89 9.48 -6.10 20.16
N LEU A 90 8.26 -5.90 20.67
CA LEU A 90 7.04 -6.01 19.85
C LEU A 90 6.93 -4.86 18.85
N THR A 91 7.21 -3.63 19.27
CA THR A 91 7.26 -2.47 18.36
C THR A 91 8.31 -2.68 17.27
N ASP A 92 9.54 -3.06 17.64
CA ASP A 92 10.63 -3.33 16.70
C ASP A 92 10.26 -4.42 15.68
N LYS A 93 9.53 -5.46 16.12
CA LYS A 93 8.98 -6.49 15.23
C LYS A 93 8.02 -5.89 14.20
N ARG A 94 7.09 -5.03 14.62
CA ARG A 94 6.13 -4.38 13.71
C ARG A 94 6.80 -3.40 12.75
N ILE A 95 7.83 -2.68 13.22
CA ILE A 95 8.65 -1.82 12.35
C ILE A 95 9.29 -2.66 11.24
N LYS A 96 9.87 -3.82 11.58
CA LYS A 96 10.48 -4.72 10.61
C LYS A 96 9.46 -5.27 9.60
N GLU A 97 8.29 -5.70 10.06
CA GLU A 97 7.20 -6.18 9.19
C GLU A 97 6.74 -5.11 8.19
N TYR A 98 6.56 -3.87 8.67
CA TYR A 98 6.23 -2.72 7.82
C TYR A 98 7.35 -2.44 6.79
N GLN A 99 8.61 -2.44 7.21
CA GLN A 99 9.76 -2.20 6.31
C GLN A 99 9.89 -3.27 5.22
N ILE A 100 9.68 -4.54 5.58
CA ILE A 100 9.68 -5.64 4.61
C ILE A 100 8.57 -5.43 3.57
N LEU A 101 7.34 -5.15 4.01
CA LEU A 101 6.24 -4.88 3.09
C LEU A 101 6.56 -3.68 2.19
N LEU A 102 7.06 -2.57 2.77
CA LEU A 102 7.37 -1.36 2.02
C LEU A 102 8.43 -1.62 0.94
N SER A 103 9.42 -2.47 1.21
CA SER A 103 10.45 -2.84 0.22
C SER A 103 9.92 -3.63 -0.98
N SER A 104 8.73 -4.25 -0.85
CA SER A 104 8.07 -4.97 -1.94
C SER A 104 7.13 -4.08 -2.78
N ILE A 105 6.82 -2.87 -2.32
CA ILE A 105 5.92 -1.94 -3.02
C ILE A 105 6.74 -1.05 -3.94
N ASP A 106 6.36 -0.99 -5.22
CA ASP A 106 6.92 -0.03 -6.16
C ASP A 106 6.35 1.38 -5.92
N LEU A 107 7.08 2.16 -5.12
CA LEU A 107 6.69 3.53 -4.75
C LEU A 107 6.65 4.50 -5.95
N SER A 108 7.22 4.15 -7.11
CA SER A 108 7.13 5.00 -8.31
C SER A 108 5.70 5.08 -8.87
N LYS A 109 4.85 4.11 -8.53
CA LYS A 109 3.43 4.05 -8.96
C LYS A 109 2.50 4.97 -8.16
N TYR A 110 3.04 5.65 -7.14
CA TYR A 110 2.31 6.49 -6.18
C TYR A 110 2.77 7.95 -6.25
N SER A 111 1.99 8.85 -5.65
CA SER A 111 2.27 10.28 -5.72
C SER A 111 3.53 10.68 -4.93
N PRO A 112 4.22 11.77 -5.33
CA PRO A 112 5.39 12.27 -4.60
C PRO A 112 5.08 12.58 -3.13
N GLU A 113 3.89 13.10 -2.83
CA GLU A 113 3.46 13.43 -1.46
C GLU A 113 3.34 12.18 -0.59
N PHE A 114 2.86 11.07 -1.16
CA PHE A 114 2.78 9.79 -0.46
C PHE A 114 4.17 9.28 -0.10
N LYS A 115 5.11 9.33 -1.06
CA LYS A 115 6.51 8.96 -0.83
C LYS A 115 7.16 9.83 0.26
N GLN A 116 6.94 11.15 0.21
CA GLN A 116 7.46 12.07 1.22
C GLN A 116 6.95 11.73 2.63
N LYS A 117 5.66 11.39 2.77
CA LYS A 117 5.09 10.96 4.07
C LYS A 117 5.72 9.66 4.59
N LEU A 118 5.99 8.70 3.70
CA LEU A 118 6.68 7.46 4.05
C LEU A 118 8.13 7.72 4.46
N ASP A 119 8.83 8.64 3.80
CA ASP A 119 10.20 9.01 4.14
C ASP A 119 10.26 9.68 5.52
N LEU A 120 9.31 10.57 5.83
CA LEU A 120 9.17 11.17 7.17
C LEU A 120 8.95 10.09 8.24
N LEU A 121 7.99 9.20 8.02
CA LEU A 121 7.72 8.08 8.92
C LEU A 121 8.97 7.21 9.12
N ASN A 122 9.66 6.85 8.05
CA ASN A 122 10.88 6.03 8.10
C ASN A 122 11.99 6.72 8.91
N ASN A 123 12.13 8.04 8.79
CA ASN A 123 13.10 8.81 9.56
C ASN A 123 12.73 8.84 11.06
N ASP A 124 11.46 8.98 11.40
CA ASP A 124 11.02 8.94 12.81
C ASP A 124 11.17 7.54 13.43
N LEU A 125 10.89 6.47 12.67
CA LEU A 125 11.14 5.10 13.11
C LEU A 125 12.63 4.80 13.31
N LYS A 126 13.53 5.41 12.52
CA LYS A 126 14.99 5.32 12.73
C LYS A 126 15.38 5.96 14.06
N LYS A 127 14.87 7.16 14.36
CA LYS A 127 15.13 7.84 15.65
C LYS A 127 14.63 7.00 16.83
N LEU A 128 13.44 6.40 16.72
CA LEU A 128 12.89 5.52 17.75
C LEU A 128 13.81 4.31 18.01
N LYS A 129 14.32 3.67 16.95
CA LYS A 129 15.24 2.53 17.06
C LYS A 129 16.56 2.91 17.74
N ILE A 130 17.08 4.12 17.51
CA ILE A 130 18.26 4.65 18.21
C ILE A 130 17.93 4.84 19.70
N ALA A 131 16.81 5.47 20.03
CA ALA A 131 16.38 5.61 21.43
C ALA A 131 16.22 4.25 22.16
N HIS A 132 15.82 3.20 21.45
CA HIS A 132 15.77 1.83 21.98
C HIS A 132 17.16 1.26 22.28
N SER A 133 18.18 1.54 21.46
CA SER A 133 19.54 1.06 21.72
C SER A 133 20.16 1.76 22.92
N ASP A 134 20.02 3.08 23.00
CA ASP A 134 20.68 3.90 24.02
C ASP A 134 20.16 3.59 25.43
N THR A 135 18.88 3.24 25.53
CA THR A 135 18.25 2.91 26.81
C THR A 135 18.42 1.46 27.22
N LYS A 136 18.88 0.57 26.32
CA LYS A 136 19.07 -0.86 26.60
C LYS A 136 20.13 -1.11 27.68
N GLU A 137 21.12 -0.22 27.75
CA GLU A 137 22.20 -0.21 28.74
C GLU A 137 21.67 0.03 30.17
N TYR A 138 20.60 0.82 30.32
CA TYR A 138 19.97 1.12 31.61
C TYR A 138 19.09 0.00 32.17
N PHE A 139 18.72 -1.00 31.35
CA PHE A 139 17.91 -2.15 31.81
C PHE A 139 18.75 -3.41 32.10
N LEU A 140 20.07 -3.33 31.90
CA LEU A 140 21.03 -4.42 32.17
C LEU A 140 21.76 -4.25 33.52
N LEU A 141 21.47 -3.17 34.25
CA LEU A 141 21.85 -2.92 35.65
C LEU A 141 20.66 -3.21 36.57
#